data_AF-A0A251Y920-F1
#
_entry.id   AF-A0A251Y920-F1
#
_cell.length_a   1.000
_cell.length_b   1.000
_cell.length_c   1.000
_cell.angle_alpha   90.00
_cell.angle_beta   90.00
_cell.angle_gamma   90.00
#
_symmetry.space_group_name_H-M   'P 1'
#
loop_
_entity.id
_entity.type
_entity.pdbx_description
1 polymer ?
#
loop_
_entity_poly.entity_id
_entity_poly.type
_entity_poly.pdbx_seq_one_letter_code
_entity_poly.pdbx_strand_id
1 'polypeptide(L)'
;MTPHARTAEHDAFGPWIDTVRTADEVPRLYRPHGVDPFTARLVLKVPRDIPRRDTDPSMDLYDHLLVVGDRDLEVLSRVGSAFTARRIPFADLVAVRDRVDLLDGLLTVHTADGEALRIPFNGASADVVVELTELLMTLAGESAGVPGSCPTRTPRATPRIDVGQDEAGVAAAYWDLASRDPQLRYLSSHPRTPLVPTADGLLGALQRLRPMSLAGAVAACSPRELLILTRRDQVIRRRTATLSIDRLRILRHAISSTTAEPHPRWVGMSTVTIRAGAASFEVVAAAADELECALVTGGS
;
A
#
# COMPACT_ATOMS: atom_id res chain seq x y z
N MET A 1 -32.42 -30.32 -11.87
CA MET A 1 -31.29 -29.36 -11.94
C MET A 1 -30.47 -29.71 -13.17
N THR A 2 -30.58 -28.91 -14.22
CA THR A 2 -29.71 -29.05 -15.40
C THR A 2 -28.32 -28.58 -14.98
N PRO A 3 -27.26 -29.39 -15.13
CA PRO A 3 -25.92 -28.93 -14.80
C PRO A 3 -25.56 -27.73 -15.67
N HIS A 4 -25.20 -26.61 -15.05
CA HIS A 4 -24.69 -25.46 -15.77
C HIS A 4 -23.42 -25.87 -16.53
N ALA A 5 -23.32 -25.48 -17.80
CA ALA A 5 -22.10 -25.69 -18.57
C ALA A 5 -20.94 -25.00 -17.85
N ARG A 6 -19.84 -25.73 -17.62
CA ARG A 6 -18.63 -25.15 -17.02
C ARG A 6 -18.09 -24.05 -17.93
N THR A 7 -17.66 -22.95 -17.35
CA THR A 7 -16.98 -21.86 -18.04
C THR A 7 -15.52 -21.82 -17.61
N ALA A 8 -14.62 -21.45 -18.53
CA ALA A 8 -13.20 -21.27 -18.20
C ALA A 8 -13.00 -20.24 -17.08
N GLU A 9 -13.83 -19.18 -17.06
CA GLU A 9 -13.84 -18.16 -16.01
C GLU A 9 -14.14 -18.75 -14.62
N HIS A 10 -15.17 -19.61 -14.52
CA HIS A 10 -15.49 -20.29 -13.27
C HIS A 10 -14.43 -21.31 -12.87
N ASP A 11 -13.87 -22.06 -13.82
CA ASP A 11 -12.83 -23.04 -13.54
C ASP A 11 -11.53 -22.38 -13.01
N ALA A 12 -11.18 -21.20 -13.51
CA ALA A 12 -10.02 -20.42 -13.07
C ALA A 12 -10.27 -19.56 -11.80
N PHE A 13 -11.51 -19.44 -11.33
CA PHE A 13 -11.85 -18.56 -10.20
C PHE A 13 -11.20 -19.01 -8.89
N GLY A 14 -10.44 -18.11 -8.26
CA GLY A 14 -9.83 -18.30 -6.96
C GLY A 14 -9.81 -17.00 -6.17
N PRO A 15 -9.40 -17.05 -4.89
CA PRO A 15 -9.28 -15.85 -4.05
C PRO A 15 -8.14 -14.92 -4.48
N TRP A 16 -7.30 -15.28 -5.44
CA TRP A 16 -6.12 -14.50 -5.84
C TRP A 16 -6.39 -13.55 -7.02
N ILE A 17 -5.71 -12.40 -7.02
CA ILE A 17 -5.62 -11.51 -8.18
C ILE A 17 -4.83 -12.22 -9.27
N ASP A 18 -5.31 -12.13 -10.50
CA ASP A 18 -4.69 -12.79 -11.65
C ASP A 18 -4.55 -11.82 -12.83
N THR A 19 -3.53 -12.05 -13.66
CA THR A 19 -3.23 -11.22 -14.82
C THR A 19 -4.09 -11.67 -16.00
N VAL A 20 -4.70 -10.71 -16.69
CA VAL A 20 -5.40 -10.96 -17.95
C VAL A 20 -4.39 -10.80 -19.09
N ARG A 21 -4.13 -11.90 -19.80
CA ARG A 21 -3.14 -11.96 -20.90
C ARG A 21 -3.78 -11.99 -22.27
N THR A 22 -5.05 -12.35 -22.35
CA THR A 22 -5.81 -12.46 -23.60
C THR A 22 -7.19 -11.85 -23.45
N ALA A 23 -7.82 -11.46 -24.56
CA ALA A 23 -9.16 -10.88 -24.54
C ALA A 23 -10.22 -11.85 -23.94
N ASP A 24 -10.03 -13.16 -24.11
CA ASP A 24 -10.96 -14.17 -23.58
C ASP A 24 -10.90 -14.29 -22.05
N GLU A 25 -9.76 -13.94 -21.45
CA GLU A 25 -9.56 -13.92 -20.00
C GLU A 25 -10.18 -12.71 -19.30
N VAL A 26 -10.63 -11.69 -20.06
CA VAL A 26 -11.38 -10.56 -19.51
C VAL A 26 -12.70 -11.09 -18.94
N PRO A 27 -13.02 -10.82 -17.65
CA PRO A 27 -14.25 -11.29 -17.03
C PRO A 27 -15.47 -10.82 -17.82
N ARG A 28 -16.47 -11.70 -17.97
CA ARG A 28 -17.62 -11.48 -18.86
C ARG A 28 -18.28 -10.12 -18.68
N LEU A 29 -18.45 -9.67 -17.42
CA LEU A 29 -19.04 -8.40 -17.05
C LEU A 29 -18.35 -7.19 -17.72
N TYR A 30 -17.03 -7.23 -17.85
CA TYR A 30 -16.22 -6.10 -18.32
C TYR A 30 -15.91 -6.14 -19.82
N ARG A 31 -16.20 -7.24 -20.52
CA ARG A 31 -15.95 -7.37 -21.97
C ARG A 31 -16.57 -6.26 -22.82
N PRO A 32 -17.80 -5.74 -22.54
CA PRO A 32 -18.37 -4.64 -23.30
C PRO A 32 -17.54 -3.34 -23.26
N HIS A 33 -16.65 -3.18 -22.28
CA HIS A 33 -15.74 -2.03 -22.21
C HIS A 33 -14.71 -2.04 -23.34
N GLY A 34 -14.38 -3.21 -23.90
CA GLY A 34 -13.40 -3.33 -24.98
C GLY A 34 -11.94 -3.17 -24.54
N VAL A 35 -11.61 -3.58 -23.31
CA VAL A 35 -10.22 -3.62 -22.82
C VAL A 35 -9.39 -4.53 -23.72
N ASP A 36 -8.25 -4.02 -24.19
CA ASP A 36 -7.26 -4.79 -24.95
C ASP A 36 -5.99 -5.01 -24.09
N PRO A 37 -5.79 -6.24 -23.55
CA PRO A 37 -4.62 -6.57 -22.76
C PRO A 37 -3.27 -6.42 -23.48
N PHE A 38 -3.25 -6.40 -24.82
CA PHE A 38 -2.01 -6.26 -25.60
C PHE A 38 -1.51 -4.81 -25.69
N THR A 39 -2.39 -3.84 -25.43
CA THR A 39 -2.05 -2.40 -25.44
C THR A 39 -1.80 -1.85 -24.05
N ALA A 40 -2.36 -2.48 -23.03
CA ALA A 40 -2.15 -2.12 -21.64
C ALA A 40 -0.77 -2.58 -21.13
N ARG A 41 -0.21 -1.85 -20.16
CA ARG A 41 1.02 -2.24 -19.46
C ARG A 41 0.79 -3.42 -18.52
N LEU A 42 -0.40 -3.47 -17.92
CA LEU A 42 -0.82 -4.54 -17.02
C LEU A 42 -2.34 -4.54 -16.93
N VAL A 43 -2.95 -5.73 -16.96
CA VAL A 43 -4.38 -5.90 -16.68
C VAL A 43 -4.56 -6.94 -15.59
N LEU A 44 -5.24 -6.58 -14.50
CA LEU A 44 -5.49 -7.45 -13.36
C LEU A 44 -6.98 -7.59 -13.10
N LYS A 45 -7.45 -8.83 -12.91
CA LYS A 45 -8.81 -9.11 -12.44
C LYS A 45 -8.77 -9.39 -10.94
N VAL A 46 -9.60 -8.67 -10.18
CA VAL A 46 -9.69 -8.79 -8.72
C VAL A 46 -10.93 -9.60 -8.37
N PRO A 47 -10.76 -10.78 -7.74
CA PRO A 47 -11.88 -11.67 -7.45
C PRO A 47 -12.80 -11.07 -6.40
N ARG A 48 -14.07 -11.44 -6.47
CA ARG A 48 -15.05 -11.13 -5.44
C ARG A 48 -14.80 -11.98 -4.20
N ASP A 49 -15.06 -11.41 -3.02
CA ASP A 49 -15.00 -12.14 -1.75
C ASP A 49 -16.25 -13.03 -1.57
N ILE A 50 -16.26 -14.16 -2.28
CA ILE A 50 -17.27 -15.21 -2.18
C ILE A 50 -16.61 -16.59 -2.15
N PRO A 51 -17.06 -17.52 -1.29
CA PRO A 51 -16.55 -18.88 -1.30
C PRO A 51 -16.87 -19.57 -2.63
N ARG A 52 -15.89 -20.23 -3.25
CA ARG A 52 -16.05 -20.97 -4.52
C ARG A 52 -17.18 -22.03 -4.49
N ARG A 53 -17.50 -22.59 -3.32
CA ARG A 53 -18.62 -23.54 -3.19
C ARG A 53 -20.00 -22.89 -3.37
N ASP A 54 -20.07 -21.57 -3.24
CA ASP A 54 -21.28 -20.76 -3.32
C ASP A 54 -21.36 -20.02 -4.67
N THR A 55 -20.47 -20.34 -5.62
CA THR A 55 -20.45 -19.75 -6.98
C THR A 55 -21.04 -20.68 -8.02
N ASP A 56 -21.60 -20.08 -9.07
CA ASP A 56 -22.01 -20.80 -10.28
C ASP A 56 -21.53 -20.08 -11.56
N PRO A 57 -21.46 -20.78 -12.72
CA PRO A 57 -20.92 -20.22 -13.96
C PRO A 57 -21.69 -19.02 -14.54
N SER A 58 -22.91 -18.75 -14.08
CA SER A 58 -23.69 -17.58 -14.49
C SER A 58 -23.40 -16.34 -13.67
N MET A 59 -22.72 -16.45 -12.52
CA MET A 59 -22.37 -15.30 -11.69
C MET A 59 -21.22 -14.48 -12.27
N ASP A 60 -21.20 -13.19 -11.94
CA ASP A 60 -20.03 -12.34 -12.14
C ASP A 60 -19.10 -12.50 -10.94
N LEU A 61 -17.89 -13.02 -11.20
CA LEU A 61 -16.99 -13.53 -10.15
C LEU A 61 -15.92 -12.52 -9.72
N TYR A 62 -15.84 -11.36 -10.37
CA TYR A 62 -14.76 -10.38 -10.17
C TYR A 62 -15.34 -9.00 -9.85
N ASP A 63 -14.89 -8.40 -8.74
CA ASP A 63 -15.37 -7.09 -8.30
C ASP A 63 -14.67 -5.93 -9.02
N HIS A 64 -13.42 -6.13 -9.46
CA HIS A 64 -12.68 -5.11 -10.20
C HIS A 64 -11.89 -5.67 -11.38
N LEU A 65 -11.71 -4.84 -12.40
CA LEU A 65 -10.69 -4.98 -13.43
C LEU A 65 -9.81 -3.74 -13.41
N LEU A 66 -8.52 -3.91 -13.13
CA LEU A 66 -7.52 -2.84 -13.13
C LEU A 66 -6.78 -2.87 -14.46
N VAL A 67 -6.75 -1.75 -15.16
CA VAL A 67 -6.08 -1.58 -16.45
C VAL A 67 -5.05 -0.47 -16.28
N VAL A 68 -3.78 -0.84 -16.28
CA VAL A 68 -2.68 0.11 -16.25
C VAL A 68 -2.32 0.45 -17.70
N GLY A 69 -2.69 1.65 -18.14
CA GLY A 69 -2.34 2.15 -19.47
C GLY A 69 -0.98 2.84 -19.49
N ASP A 70 -0.74 3.62 -20.55
CA ASP A 70 0.48 4.43 -20.67
C ASP A 70 0.42 5.74 -19.87
N ARG A 71 -0.77 6.24 -19.55
CA ARG A 71 -0.97 7.57 -18.93
C ARG A 71 -1.89 7.57 -17.72
N ASP A 72 -2.64 6.50 -17.52
CA ASP A 72 -3.63 6.40 -16.46
C ASP A 72 -3.78 4.96 -15.97
N LEU A 73 -4.30 4.86 -14.75
CA LEU A 73 -4.91 3.66 -14.19
C LEU A 73 -6.42 3.76 -14.39
N GLU A 74 -6.99 2.84 -15.16
CA GLU A 74 -8.43 2.68 -15.26
C GLU A 74 -8.91 1.50 -14.40
N VAL A 75 -9.96 1.73 -13.62
CA VAL A 75 -10.54 0.73 -12.73
C VAL A 75 -12.02 0.57 -13.05
N LEU A 76 -12.37 -0.61 -13.55
CA LEU A 76 -13.76 -1.02 -13.74
C LEU A 76 -14.22 -1.71 -12.47
N SER A 77 -15.31 -1.23 -11.87
CA SER A 77 -15.86 -1.78 -10.62
C SER A 77 -17.29 -2.23 -10.82
N ARG A 78 -17.59 -3.46 -10.42
CA ARG A 78 -18.94 -4.04 -10.51
C ARG A 78 -19.92 -3.27 -9.64
N VAL A 79 -21.09 -2.98 -10.21
CA VAL A 79 -22.27 -2.42 -9.52
C VAL A 79 -23.49 -3.24 -9.94
N GLY A 80 -23.88 -4.21 -9.12
CA GLY A 80 -24.92 -5.17 -9.48
C GLY A 80 -24.50 -6.03 -10.67
N SER A 81 -25.26 -5.98 -11.76
CA SER A 81 -24.99 -6.64 -13.05
C SER A 81 -24.38 -5.70 -14.10
N ALA A 82 -23.93 -4.53 -13.68
CA ALA A 82 -23.25 -3.54 -14.52
C ALA A 82 -21.89 -3.20 -13.90
N PHE A 83 -21.17 -2.26 -14.51
CA PHE A 83 -19.92 -1.73 -13.97
C PHE A 83 -19.85 -0.22 -14.13
N THR A 84 -19.00 0.39 -13.31
CA THR A 84 -18.58 1.79 -13.42
C THR A 84 -17.10 1.83 -13.75
N ALA A 85 -16.66 2.86 -14.49
CA ALA A 85 -15.26 3.07 -14.83
C ALA A 85 -14.75 4.32 -14.13
N ARG A 86 -13.58 4.23 -13.49
CA ARG A 86 -12.86 5.38 -12.95
C ARG A 86 -11.46 5.41 -13.55
N ARG A 87 -11.05 6.55 -14.08
CA ARG A 87 -9.71 6.78 -14.60
C ARG A 87 -8.94 7.69 -13.66
N ILE A 88 -7.70 7.33 -13.38
CA ILE A 88 -6.78 8.09 -12.55
C ILE A 88 -5.54 8.37 -13.41
N PRO A 89 -5.39 9.58 -13.96
CA PRO A 89 -4.16 9.98 -14.62
C PRO A 89 -2.96 9.81 -13.68
N PHE A 90 -1.83 9.34 -14.20
CA PHE A 90 -0.63 9.17 -13.37
C PHE A 90 -0.10 10.49 -12.81
N ALA A 91 -0.38 11.61 -13.49
CA ALA A 91 -0.08 12.95 -13.00
C ALA A 91 -0.89 13.34 -11.75
N ASP A 92 -2.06 12.71 -11.55
CA ASP A 92 -2.93 12.98 -10.40
C ASP A 92 -2.67 11.99 -9.25
N LEU A 93 -1.92 10.91 -9.47
CA LEU A 93 -1.55 9.95 -8.43
C LEU A 93 -0.52 10.60 -7.51
N VAL A 94 -0.74 10.55 -6.19
CA VAL A 94 0.19 11.13 -5.20
C VAL A 94 0.77 10.11 -4.23
N ALA A 95 0.04 9.02 -3.95
CA ALA A 95 0.52 7.94 -3.10
C ALA A 95 -0.21 6.63 -3.38
N VAL A 96 0.45 5.53 -3.05
CA VAL A 96 -0.15 4.20 -3.00
C VAL A 96 0.14 3.60 -1.63
N ARG A 97 -0.86 2.97 -1.04
CA ARG A 97 -0.75 2.29 0.25
C ARG A 97 -1.32 0.89 0.15
N ASP A 98 -0.51 -0.12 0.45
CA ASP A 98 -0.99 -1.49 0.64
C ASP A 98 -0.89 -1.89 2.11
N ARG A 99 -1.97 -2.48 2.62
CA ARG A 99 -2.05 -3.05 3.97
C ARG A 99 -2.44 -4.51 3.85
N VAL A 100 -1.70 -5.38 4.52
CA VAL A 100 -1.97 -6.82 4.53
C VAL A 100 -1.93 -7.32 5.97
N ASP A 101 -2.95 -8.04 6.39
CA ASP A 101 -2.97 -8.81 7.63
C ASP A 101 -3.43 -10.24 7.30
N LEU A 102 -2.48 -11.17 7.21
CA LEU A 102 -2.70 -12.53 6.74
C LEU A 102 -3.37 -12.53 5.35
N LEU A 103 -4.64 -12.93 5.27
CA LEU A 103 -5.42 -13.00 4.03
C LEU A 103 -6.25 -11.74 3.77
N ASP A 104 -6.30 -10.78 4.71
CA ASP A 104 -7.02 -9.52 4.56
C ASP A 104 -6.09 -8.45 4.00
N GLY A 105 -6.24 -8.13 2.72
CA GLY A 105 -5.47 -7.13 2.00
C GLY A 105 -6.32 -5.94 1.58
N LEU A 106 -5.72 -4.75 1.61
CA LEU A 106 -6.33 -3.52 1.11
C LEU A 106 -5.30 -2.67 0.36
N LEU A 107 -5.55 -2.45 -0.93
CA LEU A 107 -4.81 -1.50 -1.75
C LEU A 107 -5.58 -0.17 -1.76
N THR A 108 -4.88 0.93 -1.51
CA THR A 108 -5.42 2.28 -1.59
C THR A 108 -4.56 3.13 -2.53
N VAL A 109 -5.17 3.69 -3.57
CA VAL A 109 -4.53 4.66 -4.48
C VAL A 109 -5.08 6.04 -4.14
N HIS A 110 -4.19 6.97 -3.82
CA HIS A 110 -4.52 8.34 -3.44
C HIS A 110 -4.24 9.29 -4.59
N THR A 111 -5.17 10.22 -4.81
CA THR A 111 -5.08 11.26 -5.84
C THR A 111 -4.87 12.66 -5.24
N ALA A 112 -4.37 13.59 -6.05
CA ALA A 112 -4.00 14.94 -5.63
C ALA A 112 -5.19 15.76 -5.12
N ASP A 113 -6.41 15.42 -5.54
CA ASP A 113 -7.67 16.00 -5.07
C ASP A 113 -8.11 15.45 -3.70
N GLY A 114 -7.37 14.51 -3.12
CA GLY A 114 -7.65 13.91 -1.82
C GLY A 114 -8.59 12.71 -1.89
N GLU A 115 -9.08 12.34 -3.08
CA GLU A 115 -9.83 11.10 -3.24
C GLU A 115 -8.92 9.88 -3.04
N ALA A 116 -9.56 8.76 -2.66
CA ALA A 116 -8.86 7.50 -2.45
C ALA A 116 -9.68 6.34 -3.02
N LEU A 117 -9.12 5.66 -4.01
CA LEU A 117 -9.65 4.41 -4.52
C LEU A 117 -9.19 3.27 -3.61
N ARG A 118 -10.13 2.44 -3.14
CA ARG A 118 -9.87 1.33 -2.23
C ARG A 118 -10.27 0.02 -2.88
N ILE A 119 -9.34 -0.92 -2.96
CA ILE A 119 -9.53 -2.24 -3.59
C ILE A 119 -9.15 -3.30 -2.55
N PRO A 120 -10.13 -3.99 -1.94
CA PRO A 120 -9.84 -5.14 -1.09
C PRO A 120 -9.26 -6.27 -1.95
N PHE A 121 -8.34 -7.04 -1.37
CA PHE A 121 -7.75 -8.19 -2.04
C PHE A 121 -7.38 -9.26 -1.02
N ASN A 122 -7.22 -10.51 -1.48
CA ASN A 122 -6.72 -11.56 -0.60
C ASN A 122 -5.20 -11.44 -0.44
N GLY A 123 -4.69 -11.48 0.79
CA GLY A 123 -3.26 -11.36 1.09
C GLY A 123 -2.35 -12.39 0.39
N ALA A 124 -2.88 -13.50 -0.11
CA ALA A 124 -2.15 -14.40 -1.02
C ALA A 124 -1.73 -13.74 -2.35
N SER A 125 -2.30 -12.57 -2.67
CA SER A 125 -1.97 -11.76 -3.85
C SER A 125 -1.03 -10.59 -3.52
N ALA A 126 -0.42 -10.57 -2.32
CA ALA A 126 0.42 -9.46 -1.88
C ALA A 126 1.57 -9.17 -2.86
N ASP A 127 2.21 -10.21 -3.42
CA ASP A 127 3.30 -10.03 -4.37
C ASP A 127 2.84 -9.33 -5.66
N VAL A 128 1.67 -9.72 -6.19
CA VAL A 128 1.05 -9.07 -7.36
C VAL A 128 0.71 -7.61 -7.08
N VAL A 129 0.23 -7.30 -5.86
CA VAL A 129 -0.07 -5.92 -5.45
C VAL A 129 1.20 -5.08 -5.27
N VAL A 130 2.28 -5.67 -4.77
CA VAL A 130 3.59 -5.01 -4.69
C VAL A 130 4.09 -4.68 -6.09
N GLU A 131 4.03 -5.62 -7.04
CA GLU A 131 4.41 -5.40 -8.44
C GLU A 131 3.55 -4.32 -9.12
N LEU A 132 2.24 -4.36 -8.93
CA LEU A 132 1.33 -3.31 -9.39
C LEU A 132 1.73 -1.96 -8.81
N THR A 133 1.99 -1.90 -7.51
CA THR A 133 2.38 -0.65 -6.83
C THR A 133 3.69 -0.11 -7.37
N GLU A 134 4.70 -0.96 -7.58
CA GLU A 134 5.96 -0.57 -8.22
C GLU A 134 5.76 0.02 -9.62
N LEU A 135 4.91 -0.61 -10.43
CA LEU A 135 4.56 -0.11 -11.75
C LEU A 135 3.86 1.25 -11.68
N LEU A 136 2.84 1.41 -10.83
CA LEU A 136 2.10 2.66 -10.65
C LEU A 136 3.02 3.80 -10.21
N MET A 137 3.87 3.56 -9.21
CA MET A 137 4.81 4.57 -8.75
C MET A 137 5.80 4.93 -9.88
N THR A 138 6.23 3.97 -10.70
CA THR A 138 7.15 4.21 -11.84
C THR A 138 6.52 5.15 -12.85
N LEU A 139 5.33 4.81 -13.34
CA LEU A 139 4.63 5.58 -14.36
C LEU A 139 4.24 6.98 -13.84
N ALA A 140 3.83 7.10 -12.57
CA ALA A 140 3.55 8.39 -11.94
C ALA A 140 4.81 9.25 -11.76
N GLY A 141 5.93 8.66 -11.32
CA GLY A 141 7.22 9.35 -11.28
C GLY A 141 7.67 9.85 -12.64
N GLU A 142 7.57 9.02 -13.68
CA GLU A 142 7.90 9.38 -15.06
C GLU A 142 7.01 10.49 -15.61
N SER A 143 5.71 10.46 -15.29
CA SER A 143 4.77 11.52 -15.69
C SER A 143 5.12 12.89 -15.09
N ALA A 144 5.77 12.89 -13.92
CA ALA A 144 6.30 14.08 -13.26
C ALA A 144 7.75 14.43 -13.66
N GLY A 145 8.31 13.74 -14.66
CA GLY A 145 9.68 13.97 -15.15
C GLY A 145 10.79 13.39 -14.25
N VAL A 146 10.45 12.55 -13.27
CA VAL A 146 11.45 11.80 -12.50
C VAL A 146 11.83 10.55 -13.30
N PRO A 147 13.10 10.37 -13.72
CA PRO A 147 13.49 9.21 -14.51
C PRO A 147 13.24 7.89 -13.78
N GLY A 148 12.68 6.88 -14.47
CA GLY A 148 12.40 5.54 -13.93
C GLY A 148 13.65 4.72 -13.58
N SER A 149 14.85 5.16 -13.98
CA SER A 149 16.12 4.63 -13.50
C SER A 149 17.25 5.63 -13.77
N CYS A 150 18.20 5.73 -12.84
CA CYS A 150 19.48 6.40 -13.07
C CYS A 150 20.59 5.37 -12.80
N PRO A 151 21.46 5.07 -13.77
CA PRO A 151 22.50 4.07 -13.62
C PRO A 151 23.69 4.71 -12.92
N THR A 152 23.66 4.85 -11.59
CA THR A 152 24.91 5.08 -10.86
C THR A 152 24.90 4.37 -9.51
N ARG A 153 25.44 3.15 -9.56
CA ARG A 153 25.70 2.29 -8.42
C ARG A 153 26.98 2.73 -7.74
N THR A 154 26.87 3.57 -6.71
CA THR A 154 27.92 3.61 -5.69
C THR A 154 27.63 2.44 -4.75
N PRO A 155 28.52 1.46 -4.57
CA PRO A 155 28.32 0.43 -3.55
C PRO A 155 28.18 1.11 -2.20
N ARG A 156 26.98 1.02 -1.63
CA ARG A 156 26.67 1.57 -0.30
C ARG A 156 26.84 0.48 0.73
N ALA A 157 27.33 0.86 1.91
CA ALA A 157 27.32 -0.02 3.06
C ALA A 157 25.88 -0.49 3.32
N THR A 158 25.70 -1.80 3.51
CA THR A 158 24.42 -2.37 3.88
C THR A 158 23.93 -1.72 5.17
N PRO A 159 22.81 -0.98 5.16
CA PRO A 159 22.31 -0.34 6.37
C PRO A 159 21.97 -1.40 7.42
N ARG A 160 22.33 -1.13 8.67
CA ARG A 160 21.90 -1.95 9.80
C ARG A 160 20.52 -1.46 10.22
N ILE A 161 19.49 -2.23 9.87
CA ILE A 161 18.11 -1.96 10.27
C ILE A 161 17.91 -2.55 11.67
N ASP A 162 17.64 -1.68 12.64
CA ASP A 162 17.41 -2.07 14.02
C ASP A 162 15.96 -1.84 14.42
N VAL A 163 15.11 -2.82 14.06
CA VAL A 163 13.68 -2.82 14.42
C VAL A 163 13.37 -3.81 15.57
N GLY A 164 14.37 -4.58 16.02
CA GLY A 164 14.21 -5.66 16.98
C GLY A 164 13.61 -6.95 16.37
N GLN A 165 13.69 -8.05 17.12
CA GLN A 165 13.25 -9.38 16.65
C GLN A 165 11.74 -9.46 16.41
N ASP A 166 10.95 -8.77 17.21
CA ASP A 166 9.47 -8.72 17.10
C ASP A 166 9.01 -8.09 15.77
N GLU A 167 9.88 -7.34 15.11
CA GLU A 167 9.59 -6.60 13.87
C GLU A 167 10.41 -7.08 12.67
N ALA A 168 10.96 -8.31 12.75
CA ALA A 168 11.72 -8.92 11.67
C ALA A 168 10.97 -8.93 10.32
N GLY A 169 9.64 -9.05 10.34
CA GLY A 169 8.81 -8.98 9.14
C GLY A 169 8.83 -7.61 8.43
N VAL A 170 8.95 -6.51 9.19
CA VAL A 170 9.08 -5.15 8.62
C VAL A 170 10.44 -5.00 7.95
N ALA A 171 11.51 -5.48 8.61
CA ALA A 171 12.85 -5.48 8.03
C ALA A 171 12.95 -6.36 6.78
N ALA A 172 12.35 -7.55 6.79
CA ALA A 172 12.30 -8.43 5.62
C ALA A 172 11.58 -7.75 4.44
N ALA A 173 10.42 -7.13 4.68
CA ALA A 173 9.69 -6.39 3.65
C ALA A 173 10.49 -5.22 3.07
N TYR A 174 11.32 -4.53 3.88
CA TYR A 174 12.25 -3.53 3.35
C TYR A 174 13.28 -4.17 2.42
N TRP A 175 13.90 -5.28 2.81
CA TRP A 175 14.94 -5.91 2.00
C TRP A 175 14.40 -6.46 0.69
N ASP A 176 13.18 -6.99 0.69
CA ASP A 176 12.49 -7.42 -0.52
C ASP A 176 12.32 -6.24 -1.48
N LEU A 177 11.87 -5.07 -1.00
CA LEU A 177 11.73 -3.87 -1.82
C LEU A 177 13.07 -3.28 -2.27
N ALA A 178 14.07 -3.25 -1.38
CA ALA A 178 15.41 -2.76 -1.70
C ALA A 178 16.12 -3.65 -2.74
N SER A 179 15.75 -4.93 -2.83
CA SER A 179 16.23 -5.83 -3.89
C SER A 179 15.64 -5.52 -5.26
N ARG A 180 14.43 -4.94 -5.30
CA ARG A 180 13.68 -4.58 -6.52
C ARG A 180 13.98 -3.15 -6.99
N ASP A 181 14.19 -2.21 -6.07
CA ASP A 181 14.56 -0.82 -6.35
C ASP A 181 15.98 -0.50 -5.82
N PRO A 182 17.02 -0.57 -6.67
CA PRO A 182 18.39 -0.25 -6.28
C PRO A 182 18.61 1.21 -5.85
N GLN A 183 17.67 2.11 -6.14
CA GLN A 183 17.75 3.52 -5.76
C GLN A 183 17.12 3.79 -4.39
N LEU A 184 16.41 2.80 -3.82
CA LEU A 184 15.82 2.89 -2.49
C LEU A 184 16.93 3.00 -1.44
N ARG A 185 16.96 4.14 -0.75
CA ARG A 185 17.91 4.48 0.29
C ARG A 185 17.20 4.44 1.64
N TYR A 186 17.67 3.55 2.52
CA TYR A 186 17.34 3.60 3.94
C TYR A 186 17.59 4.99 4.53
N LEU A 187 16.62 5.53 5.25
CA LEU A 187 16.74 6.77 6.00
C LEU A 187 16.91 6.48 7.49
N SER A 188 15.94 5.78 8.06
CA SER A 188 15.88 5.51 9.50
C SER A 188 14.99 4.30 9.78
N SER A 189 15.15 3.75 10.98
CA SER A 189 14.25 2.75 11.55
C SER A 189 14.19 2.96 13.04
N HIS A 190 13.06 2.60 13.63
CA HIS A 190 12.96 2.49 15.08
C HIS A 190 12.39 1.12 15.45
N PRO A 191 12.84 0.55 16.59
CA PRO A 191 12.23 -0.64 17.11
C PRO A 191 10.84 -0.35 17.67
N ARG A 192 10.17 -1.42 18.09
CA ARG A 192 8.93 -1.31 18.86
C ARG A 192 9.18 -0.50 20.14
N THR A 193 8.47 0.62 20.29
CA THR A 193 8.69 1.57 21.40
C THR A 193 7.51 1.54 22.38
N PRO A 194 7.73 1.28 23.69
CA PRO A 194 6.67 1.36 24.69
C PRO A 194 6.06 2.77 24.77
N LEU A 195 4.74 2.85 24.81
CA LEU A 195 4.01 4.12 24.89
C LEU A 195 3.68 4.45 26.35
N VAL A 196 3.85 5.72 26.72
CA VAL A 196 3.50 6.24 28.04
C VAL A 196 2.31 7.18 27.90
N PRO A 197 1.15 6.89 28.52
CA PRO A 197 -0.04 7.75 28.41
C PRO A 197 0.18 9.10 29.08
N THR A 198 -0.35 10.17 28.46
CA THR A 198 -0.35 11.53 29.01
C THR A 198 -1.37 11.70 30.14
N ALA A 199 -2.38 10.83 30.22
CA ALA A 199 -3.45 10.96 31.21
C ALA A 199 -2.98 10.65 32.64
N ASP A 200 -3.38 11.50 33.58
CA ASP A 200 -3.18 11.32 35.02
C ASP A 200 -4.44 10.74 35.72
N GLY A 201 -4.30 10.37 36.99
CA GLY A 201 -5.41 9.86 37.81
C GLY A 201 -5.88 8.44 37.46
N LEU A 202 -7.15 8.14 37.75
CA LEU A 202 -7.76 6.81 37.55
C LEU A 202 -7.73 6.35 36.08
N LEU A 203 -7.92 7.27 35.13
CA LEU A 203 -7.83 7.01 33.69
C LEU A 203 -6.40 6.65 33.27
N GLY A 204 -5.40 7.39 33.78
CA GLY A 204 -3.98 7.06 33.60
C GLY A 204 -3.61 5.70 34.19
N ALA A 205 -4.12 5.38 35.38
CA ALA A 205 -3.90 4.08 36.02
C ALA A 205 -4.50 2.92 35.18
N LEU A 206 -5.73 3.08 34.68
CA LEU A 206 -6.36 2.09 33.80
C LEU A 206 -5.61 1.90 32.47
N GLN A 207 -5.07 2.98 31.90
CA GLN A 207 -4.27 2.90 30.67
C GLN A 207 -2.92 2.22 30.92
N ARG A 208 -2.29 2.43 32.08
CA ARG A 208 -1.06 1.72 32.49
C ARG A 208 -1.28 0.22 32.67
N LEU A 209 -2.49 -0.22 33.01
CA LEU A 209 -2.84 -1.66 33.08
C LEU A 209 -2.95 -2.33 31.70
N ARG A 210 -2.97 -1.55 30.61
CA ARG A 210 -3.01 -2.05 29.23
C ARG A 210 -1.81 -1.50 28.45
N PRO A 211 -0.60 -2.04 28.66
CA PRO A 211 0.61 -1.51 28.03
C PRO A 211 0.50 -1.57 26.51
N MET A 212 0.65 -0.41 25.89
CA MET A 212 0.67 -0.21 24.45
C MET A 212 2.10 0.05 23.98
N SER A 213 2.36 -0.26 22.72
CA SER A 213 3.63 0.02 22.06
C SER A 213 3.37 0.57 20.67
N LEU A 214 4.20 1.50 20.23
CA LEU A 214 4.33 1.88 18.84
C LEU A 214 5.03 0.72 18.12
N ALA A 215 4.42 0.22 17.05
CA ALA A 215 5.02 -0.78 16.19
C ALA A 215 6.33 -0.26 15.59
N GLY A 216 7.31 -1.14 15.34
CA GLY A 216 8.52 -0.72 14.64
C GLY A 216 8.21 -0.20 13.23
N ALA A 217 9.03 0.72 12.74
CA ALA A 217 8.91 1.23 11.39
C ALA A 217 10.28 1.41 10.72
N VAL A 218 10.27 1.39 9.40
CA VAL A 218 11.41 1.72 8.54
C VAL A 218 10.96 2.82 7.58
N ALA A 219 11.75 3.89 7.51
CA ALA A 219 11.61 4.93 6.51
C ALA A 219 12.75 4.81 5.49
N ALA A 220 12.40 4.93 4.21
CA ALA A 220 13.34 4.90 3.10
C ALA A 220 12.89 5.86 2.00
N CYS A 221 13.80 6.28 1.15
CA CYS A 221 13.48 7.15 0.01
C CYS A 221 14.21 6.71 -1.25
N SER A 222 13.58 6.89 -2.40
CA SER A 222 14.24 6.93 -3.71
C SER A 222 14.17 8.36 -4.25
N PRO A 223 14.75 8.66 -5.43
CA PRO A 223 14.52 9.95 -6.10
C PRO A 223 13.03 10.23 -6.35
N ARG A 224 12.24 9.17 -6.54
CA ARG A 224 10.82 9.21 -6.91
C ARG A 224 9.89 9.27 -5.70
N GLU A 225 10.15 8.48 -4.67
CA GLU A 225 9.17 8.21 -3.62
C GLU A 225 9.77 8.17 -2.21
N LEU A 226 8.93 8.49 -1.24
CA LEU A 226 9.13 8.25 0.17
C LEU A 226 8.36 6.98 0.56
N LEU A 227 9.06 6.02 1.16
CA LEU A 227 8.52 4.75 1.64
C LEU A 227 8.50 4.77 3.17
N ILE A 228 7.33 4.44 3.74
CA ILE A 228 7.15 4.20 5.17
C ILE A 228 6.59 2.78 5.32
N LEU A 229 7.36 1.92 5.98
CA LEU A 229 7.00 0.53 6.27
C LEU A 229 6.75 0.38 7.76
N THR A 230 5.59 -0.16 8.13
CA THR A 230 5.25 -0.45 9.52
C THR A 230 4.23 -1.59 9.58
N ARG A 231 3.58 -1.77 10.73
CA ARG A 231 2.45 -2.68 10.92
C ARG A 231 1.15 -1.96 10.58
N ARG A 232 0.11 -2.72 10.19
CA ARG A 232 -1.22 -2.19 9.86
C ARG A 232 -1.75 -1.24 10.95
N ASP A 233 -1.63 -1.68 12.20
CA ASP A 233 -1.90 -0.85 13.37
C ASP A 233 -0.59 -0.31 13.91
N GLN A 234 -0.43 1.01 13.91
CA GLN A 234 0.78 1.66 14.46
C GLN A 234 0.85 1.50 15.98
N VAL A 235 -0.28 1.44 16.68
CA VAL A 235 -0.34 1.32 18.14
C VAL A 235 -0.90 -0.04 18.53
N ILE A 236 -0.03 -0.92 19.00
CA ILE A 236 -0.32 -2.32 19.29
C ILE A 236 -0.24 -2.61 20.79
N ARG A 237 -0.91 -3.68 21.24
CA ARG A 237 -0.74 -4.18 22.60
C ARG A 237 0.58 -4.96 22.68
N ARG A 238 1.33 -4.73 23.76
CA ARG A 238 2.73 -5.19 23.93
C ARG A 238 2.98 -6.69 23.66
N ARG A 239 1.99 -7.57 23.83
CA ARG A 239 2.13 -9.03 23.71
C ARG A 239 1.48 -9.64 22.47
N THR A 240 0.95 -8.82 21.56
CA THR A 240 0.31 -9.33 20.36
C THR A 240 1.38 -9.58 19.28
N ALA A 241 1.53 -10.84 18.87
CA ALA A 241 2.27 -11.14 17.64
C ALA A 241 1.46 -10.61 16.46
N THR A 242 2.09 -9.77 15.64
CA THR A 242 1.43 -9.11 14.51
C THR A 242 2.17 -9.50 13.24
N LEU A 243 1.47 -10.17 12.33
CA LEU A 243 2.00 -10.55 11.02
C LEU A 243 1.63 -9.54 9.92
N SER A 244 0.87 -8.49 10.29
CA SER A 244 0.45 -7.47 9.34
C SER A 244 1.61 -6.62 8.85
N ILE A 245 1.49 -6.07 7.64
CA ILE A 245 2.40 -5.10 7.05
C ILE A 245 1.57 -3.95 6.49
N ASP A 246 2.07 -2.73 6.64
CA ASP A 246 1.58 -1.51 6.01
C ASP A 246 2.73 -0.86 5.25
N ARG A 247 2.53 -0.66 3.94
CA ARG A 247 3.49 0.00 3.07
C ARG A 247 2.84 1.23 2.50
N LEU A 248 3.33 2.40 2.89
CA LEU A 248 2.91 3.68 2.37
C LEU A 248 4.01 4.23 1.48
N ARG A 249 3.70 4.42 0.19
CA ARG A 249 4.59 5.02 -0.81
C ARG A 249 4.01 6.34 -1.27
N ILE A 250 4.70 7.44 -1.03
CA ILE A 250 4.29 8.79 -1.38
C ILE A 250 5.25 9.33 -2.43
N LEU A 251 4.74 9.85 -3.54
CA LEU A 251 5.59 10.49 -4.55
C LEU A 251 6.22 11.75 -3.97
N ARG A 252 7.55 11.85 -4.04
CA ARG A 252 8.28 12.96 -3.41
C ARG A 252 7.93 14.32 -3.99
N HIS A 253 7.74 14.38 -5.31
CA HIS A 253 7.33 15.63 -5.98
C HIS A 253 5.92 16.08 -5.57
N ALA A 254 5.08 15.16 -5.09
CA ALA A 254 3.72 15.46 -4.67
C ALA A 254 3.65 15.95 -3.22
N ILE A 255 4.68 15.72 -2.40
CA ILE A 255 4.73 16.15 -0.99
C ILE A 255 4.77 17.68 -0.95
N SER A 256 3.70 18.30 -0.45
CA SER A 256 3.55 19.75 -0.36
C SER A 256 4.01 20.31 0.99
N SER A 257 3.86 19.53 2.06
CA SER A 257 4.29 19.94 3.41
C SER A 257 4.37 18.76 4.36
N THR A 258 5.26 18.86 5.33
CA THR A 258 5.33 17.95 6.48
C THR A 258 5.26 18.78 7.75
N THR A 259 4.32 18.45 8.63
CA THR A 259 4.19 19.08 9.95
C THR A 259 4.29 18.03 11.03
N ALA A 260 4.81 18.40 12.19
CA ALA A 260 4.85 17.53 13.34
C ALA A 260 4.29 18.26 14.56
N GLU A 261 3.37 17.60 15.25
CA GLU A 261 2.73 18.11 16.45
C GLU A 261 2.83 17.08 17.58
N PRO A 262 3.00 17.50 18.84
CA PRO A 262 2.99 16.57 19.98
C PRO A 262 1.73 15.70 19.99
N HIS A 263 1.91 14.39 20.16
CA HIS A 263 0.81 13.45 20.13
C HIS A 263 -0.09 13.63 21.37
N PRO A 264 -1.41 13.78 21.22
CA PRO A 264 -2.29 14.19 22.32
C PRO A 264 -2.42 13.14 23.44
N ARG A 265 -2.11 11.88 23.17
CA ARG A 265 -2.28 10.76 24.12
C ARG A 265 -0.99 10.19 24.69
N TRP A 266 0.16 10.42 24.06
CA TRP A 266 1.39 9.69 24.39
C TRP A 266 2.54 10.67 24.60
N VAL A 267 3.18 10.56 25.76
CA VAL A 267 4.32 11.41 26.13
C VAL A 267 5.52 11.11 25.24
N GLY A 268 6.18 12.15 24.75
CA GLY A 268 7.40 12.02 23.93
C GLY A 268 7.16 11.50 22.52
N MET A 269 5.92 11.51 22.05
CA MET A 269 5.54 11.14 20.67
C MET A 269 5.02 12.37 19.92
N SER A 270 5.20 12.38 18.60
CA SER A 270 4.65 13.36 17.68
C SER A 270 3.75 12.65 16.65
N THR A 271 2.68 13.33 16.23
CA THR A 271 1.96 12.99 14.99
C THR A 271 2.59 13.78 13.85
N VAL A 272 3.28 13.07 12.96
CA VAL A 272 3.84 13.62 11.72
C VAL A 272 2.76 13.52 10.64
N THR A 273 2.36 14.67 10.11
CA THR A 273 1.40 14.77 9.01
C THR A 273 2.14 15.12 7.73
N ILE A 274 2.09 14.21 6.76
CA ILE A 274 2.64 14.42 5.42
C ILE A 274 1.47 14.75 4.50
N ARG A 275 1.49 15.92 3.87
CA ARG A 275 0.50 16.32 2.87
C ARG A 275 1.06 16.14 1.47
N ALA A 276 0.24 15.56 0.59
CA ALA A 276 0.54 15.46 -0.83
C ALA A 276 -0.71 15.85 -1.64
N GLY A 277 -0.72 17.04 -2.23
CA GLY A 277 -1.95 17.67 -2.70
C GLY A 277 -2.95 17.86 -1.55
N ALA A 278 -4.19 17.44 -1.74
CA ALA A 278 -5.22 17.39 -0.69
C ALA A 278 -5.22 16.08 0.12
N ALA A 279 -4.40 15.09 -0.25
CA ALA A 279 -4.23 13.88 0.55
C ALA A 279 -3.34 14.15 1.78
N SER A 280 -3.68 13.50 2.90
CA SER A 280 -2.96 13.64 4.17
C SER A 280 -2.67 12.27 4.78
N PHE A 281 -1.45 12.08 5.24
CA PHE A 281 -0.97 10.83 5.84
C PHE A 281 -0.41 11.11 7.23
N GLU A 282 -0.96 10.42 8.23
CA GLU A 282 -0.52 10.54 9.61
C GLU A 282 0.36 9.36 10.02
N VAL A 283 1.52 9.67 10.60
CA VAL A 283 2.47 8.71 11.13
C VAL A 283 2.86 9.14 12.54
N VAL A 284 2.88 8.19 13.47
CA VAL A 284 3.33 8.45 14.84
C VAL A 284 4.82 8.16 14.92
N ALA A 285 5.59 9.12 15.42
CA ALA A 285 7.03 9.02 15.62
C ALA A 285 7.41 9.46 17.04
N ALA A 286 8.57 9.04 17.55
CA ALA A 286 9.10 9.62 18.78
C ALA A 286 9.56 11.06 18.52
N ALA A 287 9.24 11.98 19.43
CA ALA A 287 9.56 13.42 19.30
C ALA A 287 11.06 13.75 19.29
N ALA A 288 11.92 12.73 19.50
CA ALA A 288 13.37 12.83 19.45
C ALA A 288 13.98 12.04 18.27
N ASP A 289 13.16 11.38 17.44
CA ASP A 289 13.67 10.61 16.31
C ASP A 289 14.09 11.53 15.15
N GLU A 290 15.30 11.31 14.65
CA GLU A 290 15.88 11.91 13.43
C GLU A 290 14.99 11.72 12.18
N LEU A 291 13.94 10.88 12.29
CA LEU A 291 12.88 10.69 11.30
C LEU A 291 12.15 12.02 10.99
N GLU A 292 11.95 12.88 11.99
CA GLU A 292 11.40 14.24 11.82
C GLU A 292 12.34 15.12 11.00
N CYS A 293 13.65 15.04 11.24
CA CYS A 293 14.64 15.84 10.51
C CYS A 293 14.89 15.31 9.09
N ALA A 294 14.97 14.00 8.86
CA ALA A 294 15.31 13.42 7.57
C ALA A 294 14.14 13.44 6.57
N LEU A 295 12.89 13.31 7.06
CA LEU A 295 11.69 13.44 6.21
C LEU A 295 11.42 14.89 5.80
N VAL A 296 11.78 15.86 6.66
CA VAL A 296 11.60 17.30 6.41
C VAL A 296 12.75 17.89 5.57
N THR A 297 13.99 17.43 5.75
CA THR A 297 15.17 17.99 5.06
C THR A 297 15.57 17.27 3.77
N GLY A 298 14.90 16.15 3.43
CA GLY A 298 15.09 15.48 2.15
C GLY A 298 14.62 16.28 0.92
N GLY A 299 14.04 17.46 1.11
CA GLY A 299 13.76 18.44 0.06
C GLY A 299 14.90 19.44 -0.11
N SER A 300 15.99 19.04 -0.75
CA SER A 300 17.01 19.91 -1.36
C SER A 300 17.76 19.13 -2.43
#